data_AF-A0A2D6JG10-F1
#
_entry.id   AF-A0A2D6JG10-F1
#
_cell.length_a   1.000
_cell.length_b   1.000
_cell.length_c   1.000
_cell.angle_alpha   90.00
_cell.angle_beta   90.00
_cell.angle_gamma   90.00
#
_symmetry.space_group_name_H-M   'P 1'
#
loop_
_entity.id
_entity.type
_entity.pdbx_description
1 polymer ?
#
loop_
_entity_poly.entity_id
_entity_poly.type
_entity_poly.pdbx_seq_one_letter_code
_entity_poly.pdbx_strand_id
1 'polypeptide(L)'
;MGKLRLVLSFIFVFAGLNAGAKEECKVYEKDYFETGAVMPEGEYAGQCLDFELRRNLSIVDEDDPRLEKYKMPENVNLEDYFVVANFKHKSNYWLAFVPRRENLVVDAIFQIEHFAPVAAHTQMRFDLVDFVYLVGQNETNWGQEEKTSKVVVSFESTQNHGESYGLRKGLQNKSALSGKFGSLEDTYEKIVLKQQHENQQLKLAGDYSFKTNFLLALLVRADRNKNQTEMYHTAKKNCTTELFKVLDSLLGIERHLWVRLKELLPTRADTVLRRRKLVAKELMPLEKEFPSIRGTNGIWVKVPYK
;
A
#
# COMPACT_ATOMS: atom_id res chain seq x y z
N MET A 1 15.90 -70.97 40.02
CA MET A 1 15.32 -70.20 38.90
C MET A 1 14.88 -68.83 39.42
N GLY A 2 15.80 -67.87 39.48
CA GLY A 2 15.53 -66.49 39.93
C GLY A 2 15.31 -65.58 38.73
N LYS A 3 14.14 -64.92 38.66
CA LYS A 3 13.81 -63.96 37.60
C LYS A 3 14.39 -62.59 37.94
N LEU A 4 15.41 -62.19 37.19
CA LEU A 4 15.98 -60.86 37.15
C LEU A 4 14.97 -59.89 36.50
N ARG A 5 14.45 -58.91 37.25
CA ARG A 5 13.65 -57.80 36.69
C ARG A 5 14.58 -56.66 36.34
N LEU A 6 14.74 -56.42 35.04
CA LEU A 6 15.41 -55.26 34.45
C LEU A 6 14.57 -54.01 34.76
N VAL A 7 15.15 -53.03 35.45
CA VAL A 7 14.58 -51.68 35.59
C VAL A 7 15.16 -50.83 34.47
N LEU A 8 14.32 -50.48 33.48
CA LEU A 8 14.67 -49.52 32.43
C LEU A 8 14.42 -48.11 32.96
N SER A 9 15.50 -47.39 33.23
CA SER A 9 15.48 -45.95 33.50
C SER A 9 15.18 -45.20 32.20
N PHE A 10 13.99 -44.62 32.08
CA PHE A 10 13.69 -43.62 31.07
C PHE A 10 14.33 -42.30 31.48
N ILE A 11 15.45 -41.95 30.83
CA ILE A 11 16.01 -40.60 30.86
C ILE A 11 15.11 -39.75 29.94
N PHE A 12 14.23 -38.96 30.53
CA PHE A 12 13.57 -37.85 29.84
C PHE A 12 14.62 -36.75 29.62
N VAL A 13 15.15 -36.67 28.40
CA VAL A 13 15.84 -35.47 27.94
C VAL A 13 14.77 -34.39 27.79
N PHE A 14 14.70 -33.48 28.76
CA PHE A 14 14.03 -32.19 28.59
C PHE A 14 14.76 -31.44 27.48
N ALA A 15 14.28 -31.60 26.24
CA ALA A 15 14.55 -30.63 25.20
C ALA A 15 13.83 -29.35 25.59
N GLY A 16 14.54 -28.48 26.32
CA GLY A 16 14.17 -27.08 26.51
C GLY A 16 14.17 -26.40 25.15
N LEU A 17 13.08 -26.51 24.41
CA LEU A 17 12.75 -25.55 23.37
C LEU A 17 12.29 -24.30 24.10
N ASN A 18 13.20 -23.33 24.16
CA ASN A 18 12.90 -21.94 24.45
C ASN A 18 11.63 -21.56 23.70
N ALA A 19 10.51 -21.45 24.41
CA ALA A 19 9.41 -20.61 24.01
C ALA A 19 9.92 -19.18 24.12
N GLY A 20 10.72 -18.76 23.13
CA GLY A 20 11.07 -17.36 22.96
C GLY A 20 9.75 -16.59 22.91
N ALA A 21 9.59 -15.63 23.80
CA ALA A 21 8.48 -14.70 23.75
C ALA A 21 8.37 -14.23 22.31
N LYS A 22 7.20 -14.43 21.68
CA LYS A 22 6.92 -13.84 20.37
C LYS A 22 7.11 -12.34 20.54
N GLU A 23 8.16 -11.80 19.93
CA GLU A 23 8.37 -10.37 19.84
C GLU A 23 7.10 -9.77 19.24
N GLU A 24 6.41 -8.93 20.01
CA GLU A 24 5.18 -8.32 19.55
C GLU A 24 5.55 -7.35 18.44
N CYS A 25 5.10 -7.62 17.21
CA CYS A 25 5.38 -6.79 16.05
C CYS A 25 4.62 -5.47 16.17
N LYS A 26 5.12 -4.54 17.00
CA LYS A 26 4.45 -3.28 17.30
C LYS A 26 5.48 -2.17 17.53
N VAL A 27 5.27 -1.03 16.87
CA VAL A 27 6.12 0.17 17.02
C VAL A 27 5.52 1.14 18.03
N TYR A 28 4.22 1.40 17.89
CA TYR A 28 3.57 2.51 18.57
C TYR A 28 2.62 1.97 19.63
N GLU A 29 2.82 2.38 20.88
CA GLU A 29 1.97 1.92 21.99
C GLU A 29 0.51 2.36 21.77
N LYS A 30 0.33 3.58 21.25
CA LYS A 30 -0.98 4.22 21.00
C LYS A 30 -1.34 4.22 19.52
N ASP A 31 -1.17 3.06 18.87
CA ASP A 31 -1.75 2.79 17.57
C ASP A 31 -2.63 1.54 17.62
N TYR A 32 -3.95 1.75 17.59
CA TYR A 32 -4.94 0.67 17.69
C TYR A 32 -5.15 -0.09 16.37
N PHE A 33 -4.63 0.43 15.26
CA PHE A 33 -4.81 -0.13 13.91
C PHE A 33 -3.49 -0.57 13.25
N GLU A 34 -2.40 -0.59 14.02
CA GLU A 34 -1.16 -1.22 13.62
C GLU A 34 -1.38 -2.72 13.40
N THR A 35 -1.00 -3.23 12.23
CA THR A 35 -1.33 -4.60 11.82
C THR A 35 -0.47 -5.67 12.49
N GLY A 36 0.73 -5.33 12.93
CA GLY A 36 1.72 -6.25 13.51
C GLY A 36 2.00 -7.49 12.66
N ALA A 37 1.99 -7.35 11.34
CA ALA A 37 2.13 -8.46 10.43
C ALA A 37 3.55 -9.04 10.42
N VAL A 38 3.62 -10.36 10.22
CA VAL A 38 4.86 -11.12 10.06
C VAL A 38 4.99 -11.63 8.64
N MET A 39 6.21 -11.94 8.21
CA MET A 39 6.44 -12.60 6.94
C MET A 39 5.70 -13.94 6.90
N PRO A 40 4.87 -14.21 5.88
CA PRO A 40 4.00 -15.39 5.89
C PRO A 40 4.75 -16.68 5.52
N GLU A 41 5.78 -16.61 4.68
CA GLU A 41 6.56 -17.78 4.24
C GLU A 41 8.00 -17.42 3.82
N GLY A 42 8.82 -18.44 3.57
CA GLY A 42 10.19 -18.31 3.10
C GLY A 42 11.24 -18.22 4.21
N GLU A 43 12.45 -17.79 3.86
CA GLU A 43 13.63 -17.68 4.76
C GLU A 43 13.35 -16.85 6.01
N TYR A 44 12.42 -15.89 5.90
CA TYR A 44 12.09 -14.92 6.93
C TYR A 44 10.76 -15.21 7.63
N ALA A 45 10.13 -16.36 7.39
CA ALA A 45 8.82 -16.69 7.92
C ALA A 45 8.72 -16.46 9.44
N GLY A 46 7.65 -15.78 9.88
CA GLY A 46 7.41 -15.46 11.27
C GLY A 46 8.18 -14.25 11.82
N GLN A 47 9.11 -13.66 11.05
CA GLN A 47 9.77 -12.42 11.43
C GLN A 47 8.87 -11.21 11.14
N CYS A 48 9.01 -10.16 11.96
CA CYS A 48 8.27 -8.92 11.79
C CYS A 48 8.56 -8.25 10.44
N LEU A 49 7.49 -7.83 9.75
CA LEU A 49 7.60 -6.98 8.59
C LEU A 49 7.93 -5.54 9.01
N ASP A 50 8.45 -4.73 8.09
CA ASP A 50 8.68 -3.30 8.32
C ASP A 50 7.36 -2.54 8.48
N PHE A 51 6.90 -2.46 9.72
CA PHE A 51 5.69 -1.77 10.14
C PHE A 51 5.92 -0.27 10.42
N GLU A 52 7.16 0.21 10.50
CA GLU A 52 7.42 1.63 10.72
C GLU A 52 7.19 2.40 9.41
N LEU A 53 7.74 1.88 8.31
CA LEU A 53 7.69 2.57 7.03
C LEU A 53 6.64 1.99 6.08
N ARG A 54 6.20 0.74 6.29
CA ARG A 54 5.40 0.01 5.29
C ARG A 54 4.27 -0.82 5.90
N ARG A 55 3.24 -0.15 6.43
CA ARG A 55 1.97 -0.79 6.84
C ARG A 55 1.02 -1.05 5.69
N ASN A 56 0.33 -2.19 5.71
CA ASN A 56 -0.77 -2.42 4.78
C ASN A 56 -1.96 -1.54 5.19
N LEU A 57 -2.72 -1.03 4.22
CA LEU A 57 -3.99 -0.41 4.53
C LEU A 57 -4.94 -1.43 5.17
N SER A 58 -5.88 -0.95 5.99
CA SER A 58 -6.98 -1.77 6.49
C SER A 58 -8.25 -0.95 6.41
N ILE A 59 -9.29 -1.50 5.81
CA ILE A 59 -10.65 -0.97 5.97
C ILE A 59 -11.07 -1.29 7.41
N VAL A 60 -11.66 -0.31 8.06
CA VAL A 60 -12.17 -0.40 9.43
C VAL A 60 -13.68 -0.35 9.36
N ASP A 61 -14.33 -1.32 10.01
CA ASP A 61 -15.78 -1.38 10.11
C ASP A 61 -16.27 -0.20 10.96
N GLU A 62 -17.42 0.36 10.61
CA GLU A 62 -17.97 1.57 11.25
C GLU A 62 -18.35 1.37 12.73
N ASP A 63 -18.57 0.12 13.14
CA ASP A 63 -18.86 -0.30 14.51
C ASP A 63 -17.62 -0.78 15.27
N ASP A 64 -16.41 -0.64 14.70
CA ASP A 64 -15.18 -1.06 15.37
C ASP A 64 -14.95 -0.24 16.66
N PRO A 65 -14.92 -0.87 17.85
CA PRO A 65 -14.83 -0.16 19.13
C PRO A 65 -13.52 0.61 19.30
N ARG A 66 -12.50 0.33 18.48
CA ARG A 66 -11.24 1.08 18.49
C ARG A 66 -11.43 2.50 17.97
N LEU A 67 -12.46 2.76 17.16
CA LEU A 67 -12.77 4.10 16.66
C LEU A 67 -13.17 5.06 17.79
N GLU A 68 -13.76 4.56 18.88
CA GLU A 68 -14.14 5.37 20.05
C GLU A 68 -12.94 6.05 20.73
N LYS A 69 -11.72 5.59 20.47
CA LYS A 69 -10.49 6.21 20.99
C LYS A 69 -10.11 7.49 20.27
N TYR A 70 -10.67 7.72 19.08
CA TYR A 70 -10.33 8.84 18.23
C TYR A 70 -11.45 9.89 18.26
N LYS A 71 -11.05 11.16 18.29
CA LYS A 71 -12.01 12.25 18.12
C LYS A 71 -12.38 12.33 16.64
N MET A 72 -13.64 12.03 16.32
CA MET A 72 -14.16 12.17 14.96
C MET A 72 -14.26 13.66 14.58
N PRO A 73 -13.94 14.05 13.33
CA PRO A 73 -14.18 15.40 12.86
C PRO A 73 -15.68 15.72 12.92
N GLU A 74 -16.04 16.95 13.31
CA GLU A 74 -17.44 17.34 13.56
C GLU A 74 -18.37 17.15 12.35
N ASN A 75 -17.82 17.13 11.13
CA ASN A 75 -18.56 16.99 9.87
C ASN A 75 -18.57 15.55 9.32
N VAL A 76 -18.08 14.56 10.06
CA VAL A 76 -18.00 13.17 9.62
C VAL A 76 -19.06 12.36 10.34
N ASN A 77 -20.04 11.85 9.59
CA ASN A 77 -20.96 10.80 10.02
C ASN A 77 -20.47 9.47 9.45
N LEU A 78 -20.16 8.47 10.29
CA LEU A 78 -19.51 7.22 9.85
C LEU A 78 -20.28 6.48 8.76
N GLU A 79 -21.61 6.56 8.74
CA GLU A 79 -22.45 5.94 7.70
C GLU A 79 -22.14 6.47 6.29
N ASP A 80 -21.68 7.73 6.19
CA ASP A 80 -21.36 8.42 4.95
C ASP A 80 -19.90 8.24 4.53
N TYR A 81 -19.07 7.50 5.28
CA TYR A 81 -17.63 7.37 5.03
C TYR A 81 -17.11 5.93 5.13
N PHE A 82 -16.19 5.56 4.23
CA PHE A 82 -15.31 4.40 4.44
C PHE A 82 -14.15 4.83 5.30
N VAL A 83 -13.91 4.11 6.39
CA VAL A 83 -12.74 4.35 7.25
C VAL A 83 -11.61 3.43 6.81
N VAL A 84 -10.44 4.01 6.52
CA VAL A 84 -9.24 3.28 6.13
C VAL A 84 -8.10 3.65 7.06
N ALA A 85 -7.62 2.68 7.82
CA ALA A 85 -6.41 2.81 8.62
C ALA A 85 -5.14 2.66 7.78
N ASN A 86 -4.04 3.15 8.34
CA ASN A 86 -2.70 3.15 7.77
C ASN A 86 -2.58 4.00 6.49
N PHE A 87 -3.35 5.09 6.40
CA PHE A 87 -3.20 6.09 5.34
C PHE A 87 -1.89 6.87 5.54
N LYS A 88 -1.01 6.88 4.54
CA LYS A 88 0.29 7.60 4.65
C LYS A 88 0.16 9.06 4.20
N HIS A 89 0.42 9.99 5.11
CA HIS A 89 0.44 11.44 4.83
C HIS A 89 1.41 12.19 5.74
N LYS A 90 2.18 13.10 5.14
CA LYS A 90 3.29 13.84 5.75
C LYS A 90 4.20 12.93 6.58
N SER A 91 4.58 11.78 6.01
CA SER A 91 5.40 10.76 6.66
C SER A 91 4.81 10.09 7.91
N ASN A 92 3.52 10.32 8.25
CA ASN A 92 2.82 9.68 9.38
C ASN A 92 1.62 8.83 8.91
N TYR A 93 1.08 8.00 9.80
CA TYR A 93 -0.12 7.20 9.54
C TYR A 93 -1.38 7.87 10.09
N TRP A 94 -2.46 7.80 9.33
CA TRP A 94 -3.73 8.46 9.61
C TRP A 94 -4.88 7.48 9.41
N LEU A 95 -5.96 7.71 10.15
CA LEU A 95 -7.27 7.21 9.79
C LEU A 95 -7.85 8.11 8.69
N ALA A 96 -8.12 7.53 7.54
CA ALA A 96 -8.70 8.21 6.40
C ALA A 96 -10.20 7.93 6.30
N PHE A 97 -10.99 8.98 6.35
CA PHE A 97 -12.44 8.95 6.13
C PHE A 97 -12.70 9.34 4.69
N VAL A 98 -12.95 8.34 3.85
CA VAL A 98 -13.19 8.48 2.41
C VAL A 98 -14.71 8.57 2.17
N PRO A 99 -15.25 9.62 1.55
CA PRO A 99 -16.70 9.75 1.35
C PRO A 99 -17.31 8.58 0.58
N ARG A 100 -18.43 8.02 1.06
CA ARG A 100 -19.25 7.01 0.36
C ARG A 100 -20.18 7.70 -0.63
N ARG A 101 -19.63 8.19 -1.74
CA ARG A 101 -20.42 8.88 -2.78
C ARG A 101 -20.20 8.28 -4.15
N GLU A 102 -21.27 8.22 -4.93
CA GLU A 102 -21.16 8.01 -6.37
C GLU A 102 -20.33 9.14 -6.98
N ASN A 103 -19.57 8.83 -8.04
CA ASN A 103 -18.82 9.84 -8.79
C ASN A 103 -17.81 10.67 -7.97
N LEU A 104 -17.33 10.15 -6.83
CA LEU A 104 -16.28 10.76 -6.01
C LEU A 104 -15.00 11.08 -6.79
N VAL A 105 -14.62 10.25 -7.76
CA VAL A 105 -13.35 10.39 -8.47
C VAL A 105 -13.53 11.15 -9.79
N VAL A 106 -12.87 12.32 -9.89
CA VAL A 106 -12.80 13.10 -11.13
C VAL A 106 -11.87 12.42 -12.12
N ASP A 107 -10.66 12.09 -11.68
CA ASP A 107 -9.62 11.52 -12.52
C ASP A 107 -8.93 10.33 -11.85
N ALA A 108 -8.75 9.28 -12.64
CA ALA A 108 -7.90 8.14 -12.32
C ALA A 108 -6.66 8.20 -13.21
N ILE A 109 -5.48 8.24 -12.61
CA ILE A 109 -4.21 8.45 -13.29
C ILE A 109 -3.31 7.27 -12.96
N PHE A 110 -2.99 6.48 -13.97
CA PHE A 110 -2.02 5.39 -13.85
C PHE A 110 -0.61 5.98 -13.90
N GLN A 111 0.16 5.78 -12.85
CA GLN A 111 1.52 6.31 -12.72
C GLN A 111 2.55 5.20 -12.88
N ILE A 112 3.59 5.47 -13.65
CA ILE A 112 4.74 4.58 -13.85
C ILE A 112 6.00 5.31 -13.39
N GLU A 113 6.54 4.87 -12.26
CA GLU A 113 7.79 5.36 -11.69
C GLU A 113 8.96 4.55 -12.26
N HIS A 114 9.81 5.17 -13.04
CA HIS A 114 11.00 4.54 -13.62
C HIS A 114 12.21 4.77 -12.73
N PHE A 115 12.72 3.70 -12.12
CA PHE A 115 13.93 3.74 -11.28
C PHE A 115 15.12 2.98 -11.89
N ALA A 116 14.91 2.21 -12.95
CA ALA A 116 15.96 1.67 -13.82
C ALA A 116 15.41 1.36 -15.22
N PRO A 117 16.25 1.20 -16.26
CA PRO A 117 15.79 0.98 -17.64
C PRO A 117 14.82 -0.21 -17.82
N VAL A 118 14.95 -1.24 -16.99
CA VAL A 118 14.12 -2.46 -17.04
C VAL A 118 13.25 -2.65 -15.79
N ALA A 119 13.20 -1.66 -14.90
CA ALA A 119 12.46 -1.77 -13.65
C ALA A 119 11.71 -0.47 -13.34
N ALA A 120 10.42 -0.63 -13.08
CA ALA A 120 9.54 0.45 -12.72
C ALA A 120 8.57 -0.01 -11.63
N HIS A 121 7.93 0.95 -10.97
CA HIS A 121 6.83 0.74 -10.05
C HIS A 121 5.57 1.36 -10.64
N THR A 122 4.42 0.70 -10.47
CA THR A 122 3.13 1.22 -10.92
C THR A 122 2.19 1.45 -9.76
N GLN A 123 1.48 2.56 -9.80
CA GLN A 123 0.51 2.96 -8.78
C GLN A 123 -0.65 3.73 -9.43
N MET A 124 -1.76 3.83 -8.71
CA MET A 124 -2.93 4.58 -9.15
C MET A 124 -3.11 5.83 -8.31
N ARG A 125 -3.05 6.99 -8.95
CA ARG A 125 -3.48 8.26 -8.38
C ARG A 125 -4.95 8.49 -8.69
N PHE A 126 -5.67 9.04 -7.73
CA PHE A 126 -7.05 9.48 -7.87
C PHE A 126 -7.19 10.92 -7.39
N ASP A 127 -7.75 11.77 -8.26
CA ASP A 127 -8.13 13.13 -7.92
C ASP A 127 -9.64 13.14 -7.65
N LEU A 128 -10.03 13.58 -6.45
CA LEU A 128 -11.37 13.48 -5.90
C LEU A 128 -12.12 14.82 -6.01
N VAL A 129 -13.46 14.78 -6.13
CA VAL A 129 -14.32 15.98 -6.09
C VAL A 129 -14.41 16.58 -4.69
N ASP A 130 -14.22 15.74 -3.66
CA ASP A 130 -14.30 16.10 -2.25
C ASP A 130 -13.05 15.59 -1.52
N PHE A 131 -12.91 15.92 -0.25
CA PHE A 131 -11.75 15.57 0.53
C PHE A 131 -11.92 14.23 1.25
N VAL A 132 -10.83 13.50 1.36
CA VAL A 132 -10.62 12.52 2.42
C VAL A 132 -10.22 13.30 3.66
N TYR A 133 -10.97 13.12 4.75
CA TYR A 133 -10.64 13.66 6.06
C TYR A 133 -9.66 12.71 6.75
N LEU A 134 -8.64 13.26 7.40
CA LEU A 134 -7.59 12.51 8.05
C LEU A 134 -7.61 12.83 9.54
N VAL A 135 -7.61 11.80 10.38
CA VAL A 135 -7.42 11.92 11.83
C VAL A 135 -6.13 11.19 12.20
N GLY A 136 -5.31 11.81 13.06
CA GLY A 136 -4.05 11.22 13.48
C GLY A 136 -4.24 9.85 14.12
N GLN A 137 -3.50 8.84 13.65
CA GLN A 137 -3.67 7.44 14.05
C GLN A 137 -2.78 7.03 15.23
N ASN A 138 -1.61 7.64 15.38
CA ASN A 138 -0.61 7.21 16.35
C ASN A 138 -0.13 8.39 17.23
N GLU A 139 0.73 8.12 18.20
CA GLU A 139 1.20 9.15 19.14
C GLU A 139 1.89 10.36 18.48
N THR A 140 2.45 10.24 17.27
CA THR A 140 3.18 11.35 16.63
C THR A 140 2.23 12.41 16.05
N ASN A 141 1.00 12.04 15.71
CA ASN A 141 -0.01 12.94 15.15
C ASN A 141 -1.35 12.89 15.91
N TRP A 142 -1.38 12.32 17.11
CA TRP A 142 -2.61 12.13 17.88
C TRP A 142 -3.40 13.43 18.07
N GLY A 143 -4.71 13.37 17.79
CA GLY A 143 -5.62 14.52 17.89
C GLY A 143 -5.47 15.58 16.81
N GLN A 144 -4.61 15.37 15.80
CA GLN A 144 -4.51 16.24 14.63
C GLN A 144 -5.53 15.84 13.56
N GLU A 145 -5.95 16.84 12.80
CA GLU A 145 -6.87 16.69 11.67
C GLU A 145 -6.28 17.32 10.41
N GLU A 146 -6.40 16.64 9.28
CA GLU A 146 -5.92 17.09 7.97
C GLU A 146 -6.91 16.69 6.87
N LYS A 147 -6.70 17.17 5.65
CA LYS A 147 -7.52 16.75 4.50
C LYS A 147 -6.74 16.71 3.20
N THR A 148 -7.11 15.79 2.31
CA THR A 148 -6.53 15.70 0.97
C THR A 148 -7.56 15.29 -0.07
N SER A 149 -7.47 15.85 -1.28
CA SER A 149 -8.30 15.47 -2.43
C SER A 149 -7.53 14.67 -3.49
N LYS A 150 -6.23 14.41 -3.26
CA LYS A 150 -5.38 13.64 -4.18
C LYS A 150 -4.77 12.47 -3.42
N VAL A 151 -5.19 11.28 -3.80
CA VAL A 151 -4.82 10.04 -3.10
C VAL A 151 -4.15 9.05 -4.06
N VAL A 152 -3.32 8.18 -3.53
CA VAL A 152 -2.57 7.17 -4.28
C VAL A 152 -2.78 5.81 -3.64
N VAL A 153 -3.14 4.82 -4.45
CA VAL A 153 -3.16 3.40 -4.08
C VAL A 153 -2.05 2.69 -4.83
N SER A 154 -1.19 1.99 -4.11
CA SER A 154 -0.10 1.18 -4.68
C SER A 154 -0.09 -0.22 -4.07
N PHE A 155 0.47 -1.18 -4.80
CA PHE A 155 0.77 -2.51 -4.28
C PHE A 155 2.28 -2.68 -4.25
N GLU A 156 2.85 -2.80 -3.07
CA GLU A 156 4.29 -2.74 -2.84
C GLU A 156 4.83 -4.03 -2.25
N SER A 157 6.14 -4.17 -2.36
CA SER A 157 6.91 -5.17 -1.65
C SER A 157 7.23 -4.63 -0.25
N THR A 158 6.79 -5.33 0.79
CA THR A 158 7.16 -5.07 2.19
C THR A 158 8.17 -6.13 2.62
N GLN A 159 9.35 -5.70 3.05
CA GLN A 159 10.40 -6.57 3.56
C GLN A 159 10.36 -6.60 5.10
N ASN A 160 11.24 -7.39 5.70
CA ASN A 160 11.53 -7.29 7.13
C ASN A 160 12.14 -5.92 7.46
N HIS A 161 12.07 -5.55 8.74
CA HIS A 161 12.72 -4.35 9.23
C HIS A 161 14.23 -4.35 8.88
N GLY A 162 14.74 -3.21 8.40
CA GLY A 162 16.14 -3.03 7.98
C GLY A 162 16.50 -3.58 6.59
N GLU A 163 15.62 -4.36 5.95
CA GLU A 163 15.88 -4.93 4.63
C GLU A 163 15.40 -4.02 3.49
N SER A 164 16.20 -3.92 2.42
CA SER A 164 15.83 -3.20 1.20
C SER A 164 15.33 -4.14 0.11
N TYR A 165 14.42 -3.63 -0.72
CA TYR A 165 13.99 -4.32 -1.93
C TYR A 165 15.16 -4.45 -2.92
N GLY A 166 15.19 -5.56 -3.63
CA GLY A 166 16.04 -5.76 -4.80
C GLY A 166 15.37 -6.71 -5.78
N LEU A 167 15.59 -6.52 -7.08
CA LEU A 167 14.94 -7.32 -8.14
C LEU A 167 15.12 -8.83 -7.92
N ARG A 168 16.34 -9.26 -7.58
CA ARG A 168 16.65 -10.67 -7.27
C ARG A 168 15.87 -11.18 -6.07
N LYS A 169 15.82 -10.41 -4.97
CA LYS A 169 15.04 -10.75 -3.77
C LYS A 169 13.54 -10.85 -4.10
N GLY A 170 13.04 -9.95 -4.95
CA GLY A 170 11.66 -9.98 -5.43
C GLY A 170 11.33 -11.16 -6.36
N LEU A 171 12.32 -11.79 -7.02
CA LEU A 171 12.13 -13.05 -7.76
C LEU A 171 12.17 -14.28 -6.84
N GLN A 172 12.60 -14.12 -5.59
CA GLN A 172 12.81 -15.20 -4.63
C GLN A 172 11.74 -15.23 -3.51
N ASN A 173 10.64 -14.48 -3.65
CA ASN A 173 9.62 -14.32 -2.61
C ASN A 173 10.25 -13.95 -1.25
N LYS A 174 11.12 -12.93 -1.22
CA LYS A 174 11.72 -12.44 0.04
C LYS A 174 10.98 -11.24 0.64
N SER A 175 9.71 -11.08 0.30
CA SER A 175 8.91 -9.94 0.70
C SER A 175 7.43 -10.26 0.63
N ALA A 176 6.65 -9.74 1.58
CA ALA A 176 5.20 -9.78 1.53
C ALA A 176 4.67 -8.74 0.53
N LEU A 177 3.52 -9.04 -0.07
CA LEU A 177 2.72 -8.09 -0.84
C LEU A 177 1.97 -7.19 0.13
N SER A 178 1.89 -5.90 -0.16
CA SER A 178 1.11 -4.96 0.63
C SER A 178 0.41 -3.93 -0.24
N GLY A 179 -0.87 -3.70 -0.03
CA GLY A 179 -1.57 -2.54 -0.55
C GLY A 179 -1.37 -1.33 0.36
N LYS A 180 -0.95 -0.20 -0.22
CA LYS A 180 -0.75 1.08 0.46
C LYS A 180 -1.79 2.06 -0.03
N PHE A 181 -2.18 2.96 0.87
CA PHE A 181 -3.02 4.09 0.54
C PHE A 181 -2.43 5.33 1.21
N GLY A 182 -2.32 6.42 0.45
CA GLY A 182 -1.68 7.63 0.95
C GLY A 182 -1.97 8.84 0.10
N SER A 183 -1.44 9.98 0.51
CA SER A 183 -1.59 11.23 -0.21
C SER A 183 -0.61 11.31 -1.39
N LEU A 184 -0.99 12.01 -2.46
CA LEU A 184 -0.07 12.33 -3.55
C LEU A 184 1.15 13.14 -3.08
N GLU A 185 1.00 13.94 -2.03
CA GLU A 185 2.09 14.73 -1.46
C GLU A 185 3.25 13.85 -0.99
N ASP A 186 2.97 12.79 -0.23
CA ASP A 186 4.00 11.84 0.23
C ASP A 186 4.64 11.10 -0.94
N THR A 187 3.84 10.73 -1.93
CA THR A 187 4.32 10.12 -3.17
C THR A 187 5.28 11.06 -3.92
N TYR A 188 4.94 12.35 -4.04
CA TYR A 188 5.79 13.35 -4.68
C TYR A 188 7.10 13.53 -3.92
N GLU A 189 7.05 13.67 -2.60
CA GLU A 189 8.25 13.82 -1.77
C GLU A 189 9.19 12.60 -1.92
N LYS A 190 8.63 11.39 -1.89
CA LYS A 190 9.39 10.14 -2.06
C LYS A 190 10.00 10.04 -3.45
N ILE A 191 9.19 10.07 -4.49
CA ILE A 191 9.59 9.72 -5.87
C ILE A 191 10.39 10.85 -6.51
N VAL A 192 9.91 12.09 -6.41
CA VAL A 192 10.48 13.23 -7.13
C VAL A 192 11.60 13.88 -6.32
N LEU A 193 11.34 14.24 -5.06
CA LEU A 193 12.30 15.02 -4.28
C LEU A 193 13.45 14.19 -3.72
N LYS A 194 13.15 13.03 -3.14
CA LYS A 194 14.16 12.15 -2.51
C LYS A 194 14.84 11.23 -3.50
N GLN A 195 14.07 10.57 -4.36
CA GLN A 195 14.59 9.54 -5.26
C GLN A 195 14.95 10.08 -6.65
N GLN A 196 14.39 11.23 -7.05
CA GLN A 196 14.62 11.84 -8.36
C GLN A 196 14.30 10.90 -9.53
N HIS A 197 13.30 10.03 -9.34
CA HIS A 197 12.84 9.13 -10.38
C HIS A 197 11.89 9.86 -11.35
N GLU A 198 11.89 9.43 -12.60
CA GLU A 198 10.92 9.89 -13.59
C GLU A 198 9.56 9.24 -13.33
N ASN A 199 8.48 10.03 -13.39
CA ASN A 199 7.12 9.52 -13.19
C ASN A 199 6.23 9.84 -14.39
N GLN A 200 5.97 8.83 -15.22
CA GLN A 200 5.01 8.93 -16.32
C GLN A 200 3.58 8.89 -15.78
N GLN A 201 2.72 9.79 -16.27
CA GLN A 201 1.33 9.91 -15.83
C GLN A 201 0.34 9.68 -16.99
N LEU A 202 -0.48 8.62 -16.89
CA LEU A 202 -1.47 8.26 -17.90
C LEU A 202 -2.88 8.41 -17.33
N LYS A 203 -3.60 9.47 -17.74
CA LYS A 203 -4.99 9.66 -17.37
C LYS A 203 -5.86 8.60 -18.05
N LEU A 204 -6.59 7.84 -17.25
CA LEU A 204 -7.45 6.77 -17.73
C LEU A 204 -8.77 7.33 -18.28
N ALA A 205 -9.27 6.67 -19.32
CA ALA A 205 -10.62 6.84 -19.83
C ALA A 205 -11.64 6.19 -18.89
N GLY A 206 -12.91 6.57 -19.03
CA GLY A 206 -14.02 6.10 -18.20
C GLY A 206 -14.79 7.26 -17.57
N ASP A 207 -16.04 6.99 -17.24
CA ASP A 207 -16.89 7.93 -16.50
C ASP A 207 -16.51 8.00 -15.01
N TYR A 208 -17.13 8.91 -14.27
CA TYR A 208 -16.85 9.10 -12.85
C TYR A 208 -17.25 7.86 -12.01
N SER A 209 -18.28 7.13 -12.41
CA SER A 209 -18.74 5.93 -11.71
C SER A 209 -17.71 4.81 -11.79
N PHE A 210 -17.20 4.52 -12.98
CA PHE A 210 -16.11 3.57 -13.20
C PHE A 210 -14.87 3.91 -12.39
N LYS A 211 -14.46 5.18 -12.38
CA LYS A 211 -13.26 5.63 -11.65
C LYS A 211 -13.43 5.48 -10.14
N THR A 212 -14.59 5.82 -9.59
CA THR A 212 -14.91 5.61 -8.17
C THR A 212 -14.93 4.13 -7.83
N ASN A 213 -15.59 3.30 -8.63
CA ASN A 213 -15.59 1.84 -8.44
C ASN A 213 -14.18 1.26 -8.51
N PHE A 214 -13.30 1.84 -9.35
CA PHE A 214 -11.92 1.40 -9.43
C PHE A 214 -11.13 1.71 -8.15
N LEU A 215 -11.25 2.92 -7.60
CA LEU A 215 -10.67 3.25 -6.30
C LEU A 215 -11.15 2.28 -5.20
N LEU A 216 -12.47 2.10 -5.07
CA LEU A 216 -13.04 1.23 -4.03
C LEU A 216 -12.60 -0.23 -4.18
N ALA A 217 -12.59 -0.75 -5.40
CA ALA A 217 -12.16 -2.12 -5.67
C ALA A 217 -10.67 -2.34 -5.36
N LEU A 218 -9.81 -1.33 -5.55
CA LEU A 218 -8.41 -1.39 -5.16
C LEU A 218 -8.26 -1.40 -3.63
N LEU A 219 -9.01 -0.56 -2.91
CA LEU A 219 -9.01 -0.56 -1.44
C LEU A 219 -9.46 -1.92 -0.88
N VAL A 220 -10.55 -2.49 -1.40
CA VAL A 220 -11.02 -3.83 -1.02
C VAL A 220 -9.97 -4.90 -1.35
N ARG A 221 -9.33 -4.83 -2.52
CA ARG A 221 -8.27 -5.79 -2.88
C ARG A 221 -7.09 -5.74 -1.92
N ALA A 222 -6.69 -4.55 -1.51
CA ALA A 222 -5.61 -4.34 -0.56
C ALA A 222 -5.97 -4.79 0.86
N ASP A 223 -7.21 -4.51 1.30
CA ASP A 223 -7.73 -4.94 2.61
C ASP A 223 -7.86 -6.46 2.73
N ARG A 224 -8.21 -7.17 1.64
CA ARG A 224 -8.20 -8.65 1.62
C ARG A 224 -6.84 -9.26 1.98
N ASN A 225 -5.76 -8.49 1.88
CA ASN A 225 -4.43 -8.87 2.30
C ASN A 225 -3.91 -8.00 3.46
N LYS A 226 -4.80 -7.51 4.35
CA LYS A 226 -4.46 -6.66 5.51
C LYS A 226 -3.46 -7.27 6.47
N ASN A 227 -3.49 -8.59 6.61
CA ASN A 227 -2.54 -9.35 7.42
C ASN A 227 -1.28 -9.78 6.63
N GLN A 228 -1.09 -9.25 5.42
CA GLN A 228 0.09 -9.46 4.57
C GLN A 228 0.46 -10.94 4.35
N THR A 229 -0.57 -11.78 4.16
CA THR A 229 -0.46 -13.23 3.97
C THR A 229 0.04 -13.66 2.60
N GLU A 230 0.03 -12.76 1.62
CA GLU A 230 0.47 -13.04 0.26
C GLU A 230 1.92 -12.59 0.02
N MET A 231 2.72 -13.40 -0.67
CA MET A 231 4.07 -13.00 -1.10
C MET A 231 4.07 -12.13 -2.35
N TYR A 232 4.95 -11.12 -2.35
CA TYR A 232 5.26 -10.32 -3.53
C TYR A 232 6.28 -11.07 -4.41
N HIS A 233 5.99 -11.12 -5.71
CA HIS A 233 6.88 -11.72 -6.70
C HIS A 233 6.99 -10.83 -7.94
N THR A 234 8.21 -10.36 -8.24
CA THR A 234 8.50 -9.38 -9.33
C THR A 234 7.92 -9.78 -10.68
N ALA A 235 7.88 -11.07 -11.03
CA ALA A 235 7.36 -11.54 -12.32
C ALA A 235 6.02 -12.30 -12.25
N LYS A 236 5.27 -12.25 -11.14
CA LYS A 236 4.00 -13.00 -11.01
C LYS A 236 2.92 -12.25 -10.26
N LYS A 237 3.29 -11.66 -9.12
CA LYS A 237 2.39 -10.97 -8.20
C LYS A 237 3.08 -9.70 -7.72
N ASN A 238 3.01 -8.67 -8.54
CA ASN A 238 3.69 -7.38 -8.36
C ASN A 238 2.70 -6.22 -8.41
N CYS A 239 3.23 -5.00 -8.23
CA CYS A 239 2.47 -3.76 -8.30
C CYS A 239 1.52 -3.68 -9.52
N THR A 240 2.05 -3.97 -10.70
CA THR A 240 1.33 -3.88 -11.99
C THR A 240 0.28 -4.96 -12.13
N THR A 241 0.61 -6.22 -11.83
CA THR A 241 -0.34 -7.34 -11.98
C THR A 241 -1.55 -7.21 -11.06
N GLU A 242 -1.36 -6.64 -9.86
CA GLU A 242 -2.45 -6.41 -8.90
C GLU A 242 -3.36 -5.26 -9.35
N LEU A 243 -2.81 -4.16 -9.87
CA LEU A 243 -3.61 -3.09 -10.47
C LEU A 243 -4.43 -3.59 -11.67
N PHE A 244 -3.81 -4.30 -12.61
CA PHE A 244 -4.54 -4.88 -13.73
C PHE A 244 -5.57 -5.91 -13.27
N LYS A 245 -5.36 -6.60 -12.14
CA LYS A 245 -6.31 -7.64 -11.67
C LYS A 245 -7.64 -7.02 -11.31
N VAL A 246 -7.58 -5.89 -10.63
CA VAL A 246 -8.78 -5.12 -10.27
C VAL A 246 -9.38 -4.49 -11.52
N LEU A 247 -8.57 -3.88 -12.38
CA LEU A 247 -9.02 -3.26 -13.62
C LEU A 247 -9.75 -4.25 -14.55
N ASP A 248 -9.16 -5.43 -14.78
CA ASP A 248 -9.75 -6.47 -15.64
C ASP A 248 -11.07 -6.99 -15.09
N SER A 249 -11.15 -7.14 -13.76
CA SER A 249 -12.38 -7.57 -13.08
C SER A 249 -13.52 -6.58 -13.29
N LEU A 250 -13.23 -5.27 -13.30
CA LEU A 250 -14.24 -4.23 -13.52
C LEU A 250 -14.66 -4.12 -14.98
N LEU A 251 -13.74 -4.40 -15.90
CA LEU A 251 -14.01 -4.36 -17.34
C LEU A 251 -14.62 -5.67 -17.87
N GLY A 252 -14.77 -6.71 -17.03
CA GLY A 252 -15.26 -8.02 -17.45
C GLY A 252 -14.33 -8.73 -18.43
N ILE A 253 -13.02 -8.45 -18.37
CA ILE A 253 -12.04 -9.01 -19.31
C ILE A 253 -11.46 -10.30 -18.74
N GLU A 254 -11.63 -11.40 -19.47
CA GLU A 254 -10.91 -12.64 -19.16
C GLU A 254 -9.41 -12.52 -19.48
N ARG A 255 -8.58 -12.91 -18.51
CA ARG A 255 -7.12 -12.79 -18.61
C ARG A 255 -6.51 -13.90 -19.47
N HIS A 256 -6.35 -13.63 -20.77
CA HIS A 256 -5.51 -14.48 -21.60
C HIS A 256 -4.03 -14.46 -21.18
N LEU A 257 -3.37 -15.63 -21.25
CA LEU A 257 -1.98 -15.85 -20.79
C LEU A 257 -0.96 -14.85 -21.37
N TRP A 258 -1.09 -14.46 -22.65
CA TRP A 258 -0.19 -13.53 -23.33
C TRP A 258 -0.30 -12.08 -22.86
N VAL A 259 -1.50 -11.68 -22.45
CA VAL A 259 -1.78 -10.37 -21.85
C VAL A 259 -1.17 -10.34 -20.45
N ARG A 260 -1.36 -11.41 -19.69
CA ARG A 260 -0.73 -11.62 -18.37
C ARG A 260 0.79 -11.44 -18.44
N LEU A 261 1.46 -12.01 -19.44
CA LEU A 261 2.92 -11.91 -19.63
C LEU A 261 3.42 -10.48 -19.89
N LYS A 262 2.64 -9.64 -20.60
CA LYS A 262 3.02 -8.23 -20.86
C LYS A 262 2.76 -7.33 -19.65
N GLU A 263 1.73 -7.64 -18.87
CA GLU A 263 1.42 -6.97 -17.59
C GLU A 263 2.42 -7.30 -16.47
N LEU A 264 3.26 -8.34 -16.64
CA LEU A 264 4.32 -8.67 -15.68
C LEU A 264 5.43 -7.62 -15.63
N LEU A 265 5.56 -6.80 -16.67
CA LEU A 265 6.62 -5.80 -16.78
C LEU A 265 6.01 -4.41 -16.55
N PRO A 266 6.28 -3.78 -15.39
CA PRO A 266 5.85 -2.41 -15.10
C PRO A 266 6.16 -1.42 -16.23
N THR A 267 7.32 -1.58 -16.87
CA THR A 267 7.79 -0.75 -17.99
C THR A 267 6.98 -0.90 -19.29
N ARG A 268 6.06 -1.87 -19.37
CA ARG A 268 5.17 -2.09 -20.53
C ARG A 268 3.69 -1.85 -20.22
N ALA A 269 3.36 -1.40 -19.00
CA ALA A 269 1.99 -1.16 -18.59
C ALA A 269 1.30 -0.13 -19.52
N ASP A 270 2.04 0.90 -19.94
CA ASP A 270 1.57 1.93 -20.89
C ASP A 270 1.04 1.33 -22.19
N THR A 271 1.77 0.37 -22.75
CA THR A 271 1.49 -0.27 -24.04
C THR A 271 0.23 -1.11 -23.94
N VAL A 272 0.03 -1.79 -22.80
CA VAL A 272 -1.20 -2.55 -22.54
C VAL A 272 -2.40 -1.63 -22.45
N LEU A 273 -2.30 -0.55 -21.65
CA LEU A 273 -3.39 0.43 -21.49
C LEU A 273 -3.77 1.09 -22.83
N ARG A 274 -2.78 1.51 -23.63
CA ARG A 274 -3.01 2.14 -24.94
C ARG A 274 -3.65 1.17 -25.93
N ARG A 275 -3.19 -0.09 -26.00
CA ARG A 275 -3.81 -1.11 -26.86
C ARG A 275 -5.26 -1.38 -26.52
N ARG A 276 -5.62 -1.29 -25.23
CA ARG A 276 -7.00 -1.42 -24.74
C ARG A 276 -7.81 -0.13 -24.86
N LYS A 277 -7.23 0.96 -25.39
CA LYS A 277 -7.86 2.29 -25.49
C LYS A 277 -8.31 2.83 -24.13
N LEU A 278 -7.57 2.49 -23.07
CA LEU A 278 -7.85 2.93 -21.70
C LEU A 278 -7.14 4.24 -21.34
N VAL A 279 -6.22 4.73 -22.17
CA VAL A 279 -5.54 6.01 -21.97
C VAL A 279 -6.34 7.11 -22.67
N ALA A 280 -6.95 8.00 -21.90
CA ALA A 280 -7.61 9.19 -22.43
C ALA A 280 -6.58 10.26 -22.82
N LYS A 281 -5.57 10.46 -21.98
CA LYS A 281 -4.52 11.46 -22.20
C LYS A 281 -3.26 11.10 -21.43
N GLU A 282 -2.10 11.36 -22.02
CA GLU A 282 -0.84 11.40 -21.29
C GLU A 282 -0.66 12.80 -20.68
N LEU A 283 -0.43 12.83 -19.37
CA LEU A 283 -0.23 14.07 -18.62
C LEU A 283 1.26 14.39 -18.57
N MET A 284 1.57 15.62 -18.15
CA MET A 284 2.96 15.95 -17.82
C MET A 284 3.45 15.04 -16.68
N PRO A 285 4.74 14.67 -16.70
CA PRO A 285 5.35 13.97 -15.59
C PRO A 285 5.13 14.67 -14.24
N LEU A 286 5.06 13.90 -13.15
CA LEU A 286 4.68 14.41 -11.83
C LEU A 286 5.64 15.51 -11.34
N GLU A 287 6.93 15.40 -11.67
CA GLU A 287 7.96 16.39 -11.33
C GLU A 287 7.73 17.77 -11.99
N LYS A 288 6.95 17.83 -13.07
CA LYS A 288 6.60 19.08 -13.76
C LYS A 288 5.25 19.65 -13.32
N GLU A 289 4.40 18.85 -12.68
CA GLU A 289 3.07 19.29 -12.20
C GLU A 289 3.21 20.22 -10.98
N PHE A 290 4.17 19.92 -10.10
CA PHE A 290 4.51 20.73 -8.93
C PHE A 290 5.90 21.34 -9.16
N PRO A 291 6.01 22.56 -9.73
CA PRO A 291 7.28 23.22 -9.87
C PRO A 291 7.82 23.54 -8.47
N SER A 292 8.71 22.71 -7.96
CA SER A 292 9.49 23.00 -6.77
C SER A 292 10.71 23.83 -7.19
N ILE A 293 10.81 25.05 -6.69
CA ILE A 293 12.01 25.87 -6.90
C ILE A 293 13.03 25.44 -5.85
N ARG A 294 14.21 25.03 -6.30
CA ARG A 294 15.34 24.74 -5.43
C ARG A 294 15.82 26.05 -4.79
N GLY A 295 15.52 26.26 -3.51
CA GLY A 295 16.07 27.40 -2.78
C GLY A 295 17.59 27.27 -2.65
N THR A 296 18.31 28.41 -2.61
CA THR A 296 19.78 28.50 -2.56
C THR A 296 20.42 27.80 -1.35
N ASN A 297 19.61 27.39 -0.35
CA ASN A 297 20.07 26.70 0.86
C ASN A 297 19.70 25.21 0.89
N GLY A 298 19.27 24.63 -0.24
CA GLY A 298 18.85 23.21 -0.30
C GLY A 298 17.48 22.92 0.33
N ILE A 299 16.75 23.95 0.73
CA ILE A 299 15.38 23.85 1.25
C ILE A 299 14.41 23.89 0.06
N TRP A 300 13.56 22.86 -0.04
CA TRP A 300 12.48 22.80 -1.02
C TRP A 300 11.33 23.69 -0.54
N VAL A 301 11.03 24.74 -1.29
CA VAL A 301 9.88 25.60 -1.00
C VAL A 301 8.72 25.15 -1.88
N LYS A 302 7.60 24.75 -1.26
CA LYS A 302 6.33 24.60 -1.98
C LYS A 302 5.98 25.93 -2.61
N VAL A 303 5.87 25.99 -3.94
CA VAL A 303 5.21 27.12 -4.59
C VAL A 303 3.71 26.87 -4.47
N PRO A 304 2.95 27.68 -3.71
CA PRO A 304 1.50 27.57 -3.70
C PRO A 304 0.97 27.87 -5.10
N TYR A 305 0.14 26.99 -5.65
CA TYR A 305 -0.65 27.33 -6.83
C TYR A 305 -1.62 28.45 -6.46
N LYS A 306 -1.66 29.49 -7.30
CA LYS A 306 -2.77 30.44 -7.35
C LYS A 306 -3.94 29.84 -8.11
#